data_AF-A0A5B8XRE8-F1
#
_entry.id   AF-A0A5B8XRE8-F1
#
_cell.length_a   1.000
_cell.length_b   1.000
_cell.length_c   1.000
_cell.angle_alpha   90.00
_cell.angle_beta   90.00
_cell.angle_gamma   90.00
#
_symmetry.space_group_name_H-M   'P 1'
#
loop_
_entity.id
_entity.type
_entity.pdbx_description
1 polymer ?
#
loop_
_entity_poly.entity_id
_entity_poly.type
_entity_poly.pdbx_seq_one_letter_code
_entity_poly.pdbx_strand_id
1 'polypeptide(L)'
;MRRSGKIGWFLHDVKNRGITAWLISGVLLLFYVLLYFTEELQPLVKLLGFDKKPFEGKWTLYGLLYTFAIVTGGGWMLYKYRHNKYQIVRTIVVMFVQTTLAFSVPIWLNFIDQPAYYFSYLWPLKIEYFYPSSILWMPIPFIVYSILGSLILVPVLGIFFGKRWYCSWVCGCGGLANTFGEPWRHLTSKSEASWKFEKYSIHITLVFSILTTALVVISYGVGAKYPEFVETTKTVQKTYGLLVSSILSGVVGVGLYPIGGTRIWCRNFCPMAAFLGLIQKFGRFRITVKENMCISCGMCTKYCEMGIDVRAYAQRNQSFVRASCVGCGLCAEVCPRGVLRLENSSEPHPQELTMNALIHESWKQKPHRKAL
;
A
#
# COMPACT_ATOMS: atom_id res chain seq x y z
N MET A 1 25.35 -10.61 -15.45
CA MET A 1 26.53 -11.11 -14.73
C MET A 1 26.06 -11.92 -13.52
N ARG A 2 26.08 -13.27 -13.62
CA ARG A 2 25.98 -14.16 -12.45
C ARG A 2 27.18 -13.83 -11.57
N ARG A 3 26.98 -13.35 -10.33
CA ARG A 3 28.08 -13.36 -9.35
C ARG A 3 28.45 -14.83 -9.15
N SER A 4 29.66 -15.23 -9.55
CA SER A 4 30.12 -16.60 -9.33
C SER A 4 30.27 -16.85 -7.82
N GLY A 5 29.87 -18.03 -7.35
CA GLY A 5 29.94 -18.43 -5.94
C GLY A 5 28.58 -18.66 -5.27
N LYS A 6 28.60 -19.35 -4.12
CA LYS A 6 27.41 -19.78 -3.35
C LYS A 6 26.48 -18.60 -2.97
N ILE A 7 27.06 -17.45 -2.62
CA ILE A 7 26.33 -16.21 -2.28
C ILE A 7 25.61 -15.63 -3.51
N GLY A 8 26.22 -15.70 -4.69
CA GLY A 8 25.62 -15.23 -5.93
C GLY A 8 24.43 -16.09 -6.36
N TRP A 9 24.54 -17.41 -6.19
CA TRP A 9 23.42 -18.34 -6.38
C TRP A 9 22.28 -18.03 -5.41
N PHE A 10 22.56 -17.93 -4.11
CA PHE A 10 21.55 -17.65 -3.08
C PHE A 10 20.79 -16.34 -3.36
N LEU A 11 21.51 -15.23 -3.63
CA LEU A 11 20.88 -13.94 -3.94
C LEU A 11 20.05 -13.96 -5.23
N HIS A 12 20.46 -14.77 -6.21
CA HIS A 12 19.69 -14.96 -7.44
C HIS A 12 18.43 -15.77 -7.17
N ASP A 13 18.56 -16.85 -6.41
CA ASP A 13 17.48 -17.78 -6.07
C ASP A 13 16.37 -17.08 -5.26
N VAL A 14 16.76 -16.27 -4.27
CA VAL A 14 15.84 -15.41 -3.50
C VAL A 14 15.08 -14.42 -4.38
N LYS A 15 15.71 -13.88 -5.44
CA LYS A 15 15.13 -12.83 -6.27
C LYS A 15 14.28 -13.35 -7.43
N ASN A 16 14.46 -14.59 -7.89
CA ASN A 16 13.88 -15.09 -9.13
C ASN A 16 12.94 -16.29 -8.91
N ARG A 17 12.17 -16.30 -7.81
CA ARG A 17 11.23 -17.39 -7.47
C ARG A 17 11.88 -18.77 -7.36
N GLY A 18 13.14 -18.80 -6.93
CA GLY A 18 13.86 -20.05 -6.67
C GLY A 18 13.40 -20.74 -5.40
N ILE A 19 13.99 -21.88 -5.07
CA ILE A 19 13.58 -22.72 -3.93
C ILE A 19 13.66 -21.93 -2.62
N THR A 20 14.71 -21.14 -2.44
CA THR A 20 14.90 -20.26 -1.28
C THR A 20 13.79 -19.21 -1.18
N ALA A 21 13.34 -18.64 -2.30
CA ALA A 21 12.23 -17.69 -2.29
C ALA A 21 10.92 -18.36 -1.81
N TRP A 22 10.65 -19.59 -2.26
CA TRP A 22 9.52 -20.38 -1.79
C TRP A 22 9.61 -20.73 -0.31
N LEU A 23 10.80 -21.13 0.17
CA LEU A 23 11.03 -21.39 1.59
C LEU A 23 10.82 -20.14 2.45
N ILE A 24 11.36 -18.98 2.04
CA ILE A 24 11.13 -17.70 2.73
C ILE A 24 9.63 -17.38 2.74
N SER A 25 8.93 -17.60 1.63
CA SER A 25 7.47 -17.39 1.56
C SER A 25 6.73 -18.32 2.53
N GLY A 26 7.10 -19.59 2.60
CA GLY A 26 6.56 -20.56 3.55
C GLY A 26 6.79 -20.16 5.01
N VAL A 27 8.00 -19.69 5.35
CA VAL A 27 8.32 -19.20 6.70
C VAL A 27 7.50 -17.96 7.05
N LEU A 28 7.36 -17.00 6.12
CA LEU A 28 6.55 -15.80 6.35
C LEU A 28 5.06 -16.17 6.52
N LEU A 29 4.53 -17.05 5.66
CA LEU A 29 3.16 -17.55 5.76
C LEU A 29 2.91 -18.24 7.11
N LEU A 30 3.80 -19.15 7.51
CA LEU A 30 3.72 -19.84 8.79
C LEU A 30 3.77 -18.85 9.96
N PHE A 31 4.71 -17.90 9.93
CA PHE A 31 4.81 -16.88 10.96
C PHE A 31 3.50 -16.09 11.14
N TYR A 32 2.88 -15.65 10.04
CA TYR A 32 1.61 -14.94 10.10
C TYR A 32 0.44 -15.83 10.52
N VAL A 33 0.43 -17.11 10.12
CA VAL A 33 -0.58 -18.06 10.59
C VAL A 33 -0.47 -18.25 12.10
N LEU A 34 0.74 -18.46 12.63
CA LEU A 34 0.97 -18.58 14.07
C LEU A 34 0.63 -17.28 14.81
N LEU A 35 0.95 -16.12 14.22
CA LEU A 35 0.65 -14.82 14.82
C LEU A 35 -0.86 -14.58 14.99
N TYR A 36 -1.65 -14.87 13.95
CA TYR A 36 -3.09 -14.54 13.94
C TYR A 36 -3.97 -15.65 14.54
N PHE A 37 -3.61 -16.92 14.35
CA PHE A 37 -4.52 -18.04 14.64
C PHE A 37 -4.11 -18.92 15.81
N THR A 38 -2.91 -18.75 16.35
CA THR A 38 -2.43 -19.57 17.48
C THR A 38 -1.82 -18.72 18.59
N GLU A 39 -1.59 -19.36 19.74
CA GLU A 39 -0.85 -18.80 20.87
C GLU A 39 0.56 -19.40 20.99
N GLU A 40 1.02 -20.12 19.96
CA GLU A 40 2.34 -20.80 19.91
C GLU A 40 3.52 -19.83 20.02
N LEU A 41 3.32 -18.53 19.76
CA LEU A 41 4.34 -17.50 19.94
C LEU A 41 4.48 -17.06 21.41
N GLN A 42 3.56 -17.42 22.30
CA GLN A 42 3.57 -16.99 23.70
C GLN A 42 4.83 -17.42 24.49
N PRO A 43 5.36 -18.65 24.34
CA PRO A 43 6.62 -19.04 24.99
C PRO A 43 7.79 -18.15 24.56
N LEU A 44 7.86 -17.81 23.27
CA LEU A 44 8.89 -16.91 22.73
C LEU A 44 8.73 -15.48 23.25
N VAL A 45 7.49 -14.99 23.32
CA VAL A 45 7.14 -13.68 23.90
C VAL A 45 7.61 -13.59 25.35
N LYS A 46 7.36 -14.62 26.17
CA LYS A 46 7.82 -14.69 27.56
C LYS A 46 9.34 -14.78 27.67
N LEU A 47 9.98 -15.61 26.85
CA LEU A 47 11.44 -15.76 26.83
C LEU A 47 12.16 -14.43 26.54
N LEU A 48 11.57 -13.63 25.65
CA LEU A 48 12.11 -12.33 25.26
C LEU A 48 11.68 -11.17 26.18
N GLY A 49 10.90 -11.44 27.24
CA GLY A 49 10.45 -10.43 28.19
C GLY A 49 9.34 -9.51 27.69
N PHE A 50 8.58 -9.93 26.67
CA PHE A 50 7.39 -9.23 26.15
C PHE A 50 6.09 -9.62 26.90
N ASP A 51 6.20 -9.97 28.18
CA ASP A 51 5.10 -10.40 29.04
C ASP A 51 4.64 -9.33 30.04
N LYS A 52 5.29 -8.15 30.07
CA LYS A 52 5.02 -7.06 31.02
C LYS A 52 5.00 -5.70 30.35
N LYS A 53 4.17 -4.78 30.84
CA LYS A 53 4.18 -3.35 30.48
C LYS A 53 5.60 -2.78 30.50
N PRO A 54 6.00 -2.02 29.46
CA PRO A 54 5.18 -1.52 28.34
C PRO A 54 5.06 -2.49 27.15
N PHE A 55 5.65 -3.67 27.26
CA PHE A 55 5.87 -4.60 26.17
C PHE A 55 5.01 -5.85 26.37
N GLU A 56 3.75 -5.80 25.95
CA GLU A 56 2.79 -6.88 26.23
C GLU A 56 2.37 -7.61 24.95
N GLY A 57 2.61 -8.92 24.93
CA GLY A 57 2.03 -9.87 23.99
C GLY A 57 2.68 -9.94 22.61
N LYS A 58 2.18 -10.90 21.81
CA LYS A 58 2.68 -11.21 20.47
C LYS A 58 2.64 -10.04 19.47
N TRP A 59 1.73 -9.07 19.67
CA TRP A 59 1.63 -7.89 18.83
C TRP A 59 2.80 -6.92 19.01
N THR A 60 3.36 -6.85 20.20
CA THR A 60 4.56 -6.05 20.48
C THR A 60 5.78 -6.65 19.81
N LEU A 61 5.95 -7.97 19.92
CA LEU A 61 6.99 -8.72 19.19
C LEU A 61 6.86 -8.50 17.68
N TYR A 62 5.65 -8.62 17.14
CA TYR A 62 5.37 -8.33 15.73
C TYR A 62 5.76 -6.90 15.35
N GLY A 63 5.32 -5.90 16.13
CA GLY A 63 5.65 -4.50 15.89
C GLY A 63 7.15 -4.23 15.90
N LEU A 64 7.90 -4.90 16.78
CA LEU A 64 9.35 -4.80 16.85
C LEU A 64 10.01 -5.42 15.62
N LEU A 65 9.65 -6.66 15.25
CA LEU A 65 10.17 -7.34 14.07
C LEU A 65 9.86 -6.55 12.79
N TYR A 66 8.66 -6.00 12.68
CA TYR A 66 8.21 -5.19 11.56
C TYR A 66 9.01 -3.88 11.45
N THR A 67 9.22 -3.20 12.59
CA THR A 67 10.03 -1.98 12.66
C THR A 67 11.48 -2.26 12.34
N PHE A 68 12.04 -3.36 12.86
CA PHE A 68 13.39 -3.80 12.55
C PHE A 68 13.57 -4.07 11.05
N ALA A 69 12.62 -4.77 10.41
CA ALA A 69 12.65 -5.02 8.97
C ALA A 69 12.61 -3.72 8.15
N ILE A 70 11.78 -2.75 8.53
CA ILE A 70 11.70 -1.44 7.86
C ILE A 70 12.97 -0.62 8.06
N VAL A 71 13.53 -0.59 9.26
CA VAL A 71 14.73 0.20 9.58
C VAL A 71 15.97 -0.38 8.89
N THR A 72 16.17 -1.69 8.95
CA THR A 72 17.30 -2.36 8.30
C THR A 72 17.19 -2.29 6.77
N GLY A 73 16.01 -2.59 6.21
CA GLY A 73 15.74 -2.41 4.79
C GLY A 73 15.87 -0.95 4.35
N GLY A 74 15.46 -0.02 5.21
CA GLY A 74 15.57 1.43 5.01
C GLY A 74 17.03 1.88 4.94
N GLY A 75 17.88 1.42 5.86
CA GLY A 75 19.32 1.68 5.82
C GLY A 75 19.95 1.22 4.49
N TRP A 76 19.59 0.03 4.02
CA TRP A 76 20.05 -0.46 2.72
C TRP A 76 19.52 0.38 1.54
N MET A 77 18.25 0.82 1.59
CA MET A 77 17.66 1.71 0.59
C MET A 77 18.35 3.08 0.55
N LEU A 78 18.69 3.65 1.71
CA LEU A 78 19.44 4.90 1.81
C LEU A 78 20.82 4.77 1.16
N TYR A 79 21.53 3.67 1.41
CA TYR A 79 22.82 3.40 0.78
C TYR A 79 22.71 3.23 -0.75
N LYS A 80 21.73 2.42 -1.20
CA LYS A 80 21.52 2.10 -2.62
C LYS A 80 21.13 3.32 -3.44
N TYR A 81 20.23 4.16 -2.92
CA TYR A 81 19.67 5.31 -3.61
C TYR A 81 20.17 6.65 -3.04
N ARG A 82 21.39 6.67 -2.48
CA ARG A 82 22.03 7.84 -1.84
C ARG A 82 22.23 9.06 -2.73
N HIS A 83 22.05 8.91 -4.04
CA HIS A 83 22.16 9.98 -5.01
C HIS A 83 20.81 10.63 -5.34
N ASN A 84 19.69 10.02 -4.94
CA ASN A 84 18.36 10.55 -5.19
C ASN A 84 17.71 11.10 -3.91
N LYS A 85 17.63 12.44 -3.83
CA LYS A 85 17.01 13.15 -2.70
C LYS A 85 15.59 12.69 -2.39
N TYR A 86 14.78 12.39 -3.41
CA TYR A 86 13.41 11.91 -3.22
C TYR A 86 13.37 10.54 -2.52
N GLN A 87 14.24 9.61 -2.94
CA GLN A 87 14.33 8.28 -2.31
C GLN A 87 14.86 8.37 -0.89
N ILE A 88 15.81 9.27 -0.62
CA ILE A 88 16.36 9.52 0.72
C ILE A 88 15.27 10.03 1.65
N VAL A 89 14.65 11.17 1.30
CA VAL A 89 13.63 11.81 2.15
C VAL A 89 12.47 10.86 2.41
N ARG A 90 11.95 10.21 1.36
CA ARG A 90 10.85 9.24 1.52
C ARG A 90 11.23 8.10 2.47
N THR A 91 12.43 7.53 2.32
CA THR A 91 12.87 6.40 3.17
C THR A 91 13.05 6.83 4.62
N ILE A 92 13.61 8.02 4.87
CA ILE A 92 13.72 8.58 6.22
C ILE A 92 12.33 8.78 6.84
N VAL A 93 11.39 9.38 6.10
CA VAL A 93 10.03 9.61 6.60
C VAL A 93 9.33 8.30 6.94
N VAL A 94 9.44 7.27 6.07
CA VAL A 94 8.89 5.95 6.34
C VAL A 94 9.47 5.33 7.61
N MET A 95 10.79 5.38 7.78
CA MET A 95 11.45 4.84 8.98
C MET A 95 11.02 5.60 10.23
N PHE A 96 10.93 6.93 10.14
CA PHE A 96 10.48 7.78 11.22
C PHE A 96 9.03 7.45 11.61
N VAL A 97 8.10 7.46 10.66
CA VAL A 97 6.68 7.17 10.91
C VAL A 97 6.50 5.79 11.51
N GLN A 98 7.21 4.78 10.99
CA GLN A 98 7.13 3.43 11.53
C GLN A 98 7.64 3.38 12.98
N THR A 99 8.84 3.90 13.23
CA THR A 99 9.49 3.81 14.54
C THR A 99 8.73 4.62 15.59
N THR A 100 8.25 5.80 15.22
CA THR A 100 7.57 6.72 16.14
C THR A 100 6.08 6.44 16.22
N LEU A 101 5.32 6.70 15.17
CA LEU A 101 3.86 6.69 15.18
C LEU A 101 3.25 5.29 15.18
N ALA A 102 3.89 4.31 14.55
CA ALA A 102 3.36 2.95 14.44
C ALA A 102 3.86 2.00 15.54
N PHE A 103 5.03 2.28 16.14
CA PHE A 103 5.64 1.41 17.16
C PHE A 103 5.73 2.10 18.53
N SER A 104 6.50 3.20 18.66
CA SER A 104 6.79 3.81 19.96
C SER A 104 5.57 4.46 20.61
N VAL A 105 4.76 5.20 19.85
CA VAL A 105 3.60 5.93 20.38
C VAL A 105 2.53 4.99 20.96
N PRO A 106 2.09 3.92 20.26
CA PRO A 106 1.14 2.97 20.84
C PRO A 106 1.65 2.30 22.13
N ILE A 107 2.95 1.97 22.18
CA ILE A 107 3.61 1.39 23.36
C ILE A 107 3.62 2.39 24.51
N TRP A 108 3.97 3.64 24.23
CA TRP A 108 3.96 4.70 25.23
C TRP A 108 2.55 5.01 25.74
N LEU A 109 1.55 5.03 24.87
CA LEU A 109 0.14 5.18 25.27
C LEU A 109 -0.30 4.03 26.19
N ASN A 110 0.03 2.79 25.85
CA ASN A 110 -0.28 1.65 26.70
C ASN A 110 0.43 1.73 28.07
N PHE A 111 1.65 2.25 28.11
CA PHE A 111 2.41 2.45 29.36
C PHE A 111 1.74 3.42 30.32
N ILE A 112 1.07 4.46 29.81
CA ILE A 112 0.32 5.44 30.62
C ILE A 112 -1.17 5.09 30.75
N ASP A 113 -1.52 3.81 30.57
CA ASP A 113 -2.89 3.28 30.67
C ASP A 113 -3.90 3.93 29.70
N GLN A 114 -3.42 4.48 28.58
CA GLN A 114 -4.25 4.97 27.48
C GLN A 114 -4.45 3.87 26.41
N PRO A 115 -5.56 3.91 25.65
CA PRO A 115 -5.77 2.95 24.57
C PRO A 115 -4.68 3.10 23.51
N ALA A 116 -4.13 1.96 23.06
CA ALA A 116 -3.10 1.93 22.03
C ALA A 116 -3.67 2.47 20.69
N TYR A 117 -3.30 3.72 20.37
CA TYR A 117 -3.76 4.41 19.19
C TYR A 117 -2.63 4.57 18.17
N TYR A 118 -2.93 4.20 16.92
CA TYR A 118 -1.98 4.26 15.81
C TYR A 118 -2.34 5.38 14.84
N PHE A 119 -1.59 6.48 14.89
CA PHE A 119 -1.85 7.68 14.09
C PHE A 119 -1.63 7.51 12.58
N SER A 120 -0.86 6.49 12.17
CA SER A 120 -0.57 6.21 10.77
C SER A 120 -1.65 5.38 10.06
N TYR A 121 -2.66 4.86 10.78
CA TYR A 121 -3.72 4.05 10.20
C TYR A 121 -5.05 4.79 10.25
N LEU A 122 -5.59 5.11 9.07
CA LEU A 122 -6.80 5.90 8.89
C LEU A 122 -7.86 5.07 8.15
N TRP A 123 -9.12 5.49 8.22
CA TRP A 123 -10.20 4.86 7.45
C TRP A 123 -10.01 5.13 5.94
N PRO A 124 -10.29 4.16 5.04
CA PRO A 124 -10.90 2.85 5.27
C PRO A 124 -9.92 1.70 5.53
N LEU A 125 -8.65 1.96 5.87
CA LEU A 125 -7.68 0.90 6.19
C LEU A 125 -7.94 0.28 7.56
N LYS A 126 -8.28 1.10 8.56
CA LYS A 126 -8.54 0.68 9.94
C LYS A 126 -9.97 1.08 10.31
N ILE A 127 -10.92 0.25 9.90
CA ILE A 127 -12.35 0.54 10.06
C ILE A 127 -12.81 0.43 11.52
N GLU A 128 -12.05 -0.27 12.36
CA GLU A 128 -12.36 -0.51 13.77
C GLU A 128 -12.43 0.79 14.59
N TYR A 129 -11.71 1.83 14.16
CA TYR A 129 -11.78 3.17 14.79
C TYR A 129 -13.11 3.89 14.58
N PHE A 130 -13.88 3.48 13.56
CA PHE A 130 -15.20 4.05 13.26
C PHE A 130 -16.34 3.20 13.83
N TYR A 131 -16.05 2.10 14.53
CA TYR A 131 -17.06 1.35 15.23
C TYR A 131 -17.54 2.14 16.46
N PRO A 132 -18.85 2.27 16.70
CA PRO A 132 -19.39 2.96 17.87
C PRO A 132 -18.81 2.43 19.19
N SER A 133 -18.62 1.11 19.29
CA SER A 133 -17.99 0.46 20.43
C SER A 133 -16.54 0.89 20.70
N SER A 134 -15.82 1.34 19.67
CA SER A 134 -14.43 1.78 19.80
C SER A 134 -14.36 3.29 19.97
N ILE A 135 -15.06 4.05 19.12
CA ILE A 135 -14.95 5.50 19.05
C ILE A 135 -15.50 6.18 20.30
N LEU A 136 -16.56 5.64 20.91
CA LEU A 136 -17.17 6.23 22.11
C LEU A 136 -16.33 6.04 23.38
N TRP A 137 -15.40 5.08 23.36
CA TRP A 137 -14.50 4.79 24.48
C TRP A 137 -13.13 5.48 24.34
N MET A 138 -12.87 6.14 23.21
CA MET A 138 -11.60 6.81 22.98
C MET A 138 -11.60 8.25 23.51
N PRO A 139 -10.44 8.76 23.97
CA PRO A 139 -10.26 10.17 24.25
C PRO A 139 -10.67 11.07 23.06
N ILE A 140 -11.29 12.22 23.35
CA ILE A 140 -11.77 13.18 22.35
C ILE A 140 -10.72 13.52 21.27
N PRO A 141 -9.43 13.77 21.60
CA PRO A 141 -8.42 14.05 20.57
C PRO A 141 -8.25 12.93 19.54
N PHE A 142 -8.39 11.66 19.94
CA PHE A 142 -8.26 10.52 19.03
C PHE A 142 -9.48 10.37 18.13
N ILE A 143 -10.67 10.68 18.64
CA ILE A 143 -11.91 10.73 17.84
C ILE A 143 -11.78 11.81 16.77
N VAL A 144 -11.41 13.03 17.18
CA VAL A 144 -11.25 14.17 16.29
C VAL A 144 -10.20 13.87 15.22
N TYR A 145 -9.05 13.29 15.60
CA TYR A 145 -8.03 12.89 14.62
C TYR A 145 -8.52 11.77 13.69
N SER A 146 -9.26 10.78 14.18
CA SER A 146 -9.81 9.69 13.35
C SER A 146 -10.76 10.23 12.28
N ILE A 147 -11.66 11.14 12.66
CA ILE A 147 -12.67 11.74 11.78
C ILE A 147 -12.02 12.72 10.81
N LEU A 148 -11.33 13.75 11.32
CA LEU A 148 -10.69 14.78 10.48
C LEU A 148 -9.58 14.18 9.62
N GLY A 149 -8.79 13.27 10.19
CA GLY A 149 -7.72 12.56 9.47
C GLY A 149 -8.26 11.76 8.30
N SER A 150 -9.32 10.96 8.51
CA SER A 150 -9.83 10.06 7.48
C SER A 150 -10.72 10.74 6.45
N LEU A 151 -11.58 11.68 6.87
CA LEU A 151 -12.59 12.29 6.00
C LEU A 151 -12.12 13.60 5.35
N ILE A 152 -11.13 14.28 5.94
CA ILE A 152 -10.67 15.59 5.44
C ILE A 152 -9.20 15.50 5.01
N LEU A 153 -8.29 15.20 5.94
CA LEU A 153 -6.85 15.21 5.67
C LEU A 153 -6.48 14.24 4.54
N VAL A 154 -6.96 12.99 4.61
CA VAL A 154 -6.64 11.96 3.63
C VAL A 154 -7.10 12.34 2.21
N PRO A 155 -8.38 12.74 2.00
CA PRO A 155 -8.83 13.22 0.69
C PRO A 155 -8.10 14.47 0.21
N VAL A 156 -7.95 15.47 1.06
CA VAL A 156 -7.28 16.74 0.69
C VAL A 156 -5.85 16.48 0.24
N LEU A 157 -5.05 15.77 1.05
CA LEU A 157 -3.68 15.41 0.66
C LEU A 157 -3.66 14.47 -0.55
N GLY A 158 -4.68 13.62 -0.72
CA GLY A 158 -4.85 12.78 -1.90
C GLY A 158 -5.04 13.58 -3.19
N ILE A 159 -5.76 14.70 -3.15
CA ILE A 159 -5.94 15.59 -4.32
C ILE A 159 -4.62 16.30 -4.65
N PHE A 160 -3.93 16.84 -3.64
CA PHE A 160 -2.70 17.62 -3.89
C PHE A 160 -1.49 16.75 -4.21
N PHE A 161 -1.32 15.60 -3.58
CA PHE A 161 -0.12 14.78 -3.65
C PHE A 161 -0.35 13.38 -4.25
N GLY A 162 -1.59 13.04 -4.63
CA GLY A 162 -1.95 11.70 -5.08
C GLY A 162 -1.78 10.67 -3.96
N LYS A 163 -1.69 9.39 -4.32
CA LYS A 163 -1.46 8.32 -3.35
C LYS A 163 -0.09 8.34 -2.67
N ARG A 164 0.85 9.14 -3.17
CA ARG A 164 2.25 9.07 -2.72
C ARG A 164 2.39 9.40 -1.24
N TRP A 165 1.68 10.43 -0.75
CA TRP A 165 1.82 10.91 0.62
C TRP A 165 1.48 9.80 1.63
N TYR A 166 0.44 9.01 1.38
CA TYR A 166 0.08 7.92 2.28
C TYR A 166 0.80 6.62 1.92
N CYS A 167 0.57 6.08 0.72
CA CYS A 167 1.00 4.73 0.35
C CYS A 167 2.52 4.56 0.21
N SER A 168 3.28 5.66 0.09
CA SER A 168 4.74 5.62 -0.06
C SER A 168 5.51 6.30 1.07
N TRP A 169 4.90 7.21 1.83
CA TRP A 169 5.58 7.96 2.89
C TRP A 169 5.08 7.64 4.30
N VAL A 170 3.79 7.34 4.51
CA VAL A 170 3.20 7.18 5.86
C VAL A 170 2.79 5.73 6.17
N CYS A 171 2.21 5.02 5.20
CA CYS A 171 1.62 3.71 5.43
C CYS A 171 2.68 2.65 5.76
N GLY A 172 2.53 1.94 6.89
CA GLY A 172 3.44 0.86 7.31
C GLY A 172 3.60 -0.24 6.25
N CYS A 173 2.51 -0.70 5.64
CA CYS A 173 2.56 -1.69 4.54
C CYS A 173 3.38 -1.19 3.34
N GLY A 174 3.22 0.10 3.01
CA GLY A 174 4.01 0.74 1.98
C GLY A 174 5.48 0.89 2.37
N GLY A 175 5.74 1.13 3.66
CA GLY A 175 7.07 1.20 4.23
C GLY A 175 7.82 -0.11 4.10
N LEU A 176 7.22 -1.21 4.51
CA LEU A 176 7.81 -2.55 4.37
C LEU A 176 8.06 -2.89 2.89
N ALA A 177 7.10 -2.62 2.01
CA ALA A 177 7.24 -2.87 0.58
C ALA A 177 8.35 -2.03 -0.09
N ASN A 178 8.53 -0.78 0.35
CA ASN A 178 9.55 0.14 -0.15
C ASN A 178 10.95 -0.12 0.41
N THR A 179 11.05 -0.82 1.54
CA THR A 179 12.32 -1.07 2.23
C THR A 179 12.69 -2.55 2.11
N PHE A 180 12.28 -3.37 3.08
CA PHE A 180 12.55 -4.81 3.13
C PHE A 180 12.12 -5.56 1.87
N GLY A 181 10.99 -5.15 1.26
CA GLY A 181 10.47 -5.80 0.06
C GLY A 181 11.33 -5.62 -1.19
N GLU A 182 12.14 -4.57 -1.29
CA GLU A 182 12.81 -4.13 -2.53
C GLU A 182 13.44 -5.24 -3.41
N PRO A 183 14.07 -6.31 -2.88
CA PRO A 183 14.57 -7.43 -3.69
C PRO A 183 13.53 -8.04 -4.65
N TRP A 184 12.26 -8.11 -4.26
CA TRP A 184 11.20 -8.83 -4.99
C TRP A 184 10.30 -7.94 -5.86
N ARG A 185 10.54 -6.63 -5.87
CA ARG A 185 9.72 -5.63 -6.58
C ARG A 185 9.46 -5.98 -8.06
N HIS A 186 10.47 -6.53 -8.71
CA HIS A 186 10.42 -6.86 -10.14
C HIS A 186 9.53 -8.07 -10.46
N LEU A 187 9.16 -8.87 -9.47
CA LEU A 187 8.32 -10.06 -9.62
C LEU A 187 6.84 -9.78 -9.75
N THR A 188 6.40 -8.54 -9.48
CA THR A 188 5.02 -8.10 -9.67
C THR A 188 4.55 -8.40 -11.09
N SER A 189 3.42 -9.09 -11.28
CA SER A 189 2.92 -9.38 -12.64
C SER A 189 2.47 -8.11 -13.38
N LYS A 190 2.78 -8.03 -14.69
CA LYS A 190 2.33 -6.96 -15.59
C LYS A 190 1.26 -7.44 -16.57
N SER A 191 0.76 -8.66 -16.39
CA SER A 191 -0.24 -9.25 -17.29
C SER A 191 -1.57 -8.53 -17.19
N GLU A 192 -2.32 -8.52 -18.29
CA GLU A 192 -3.66 -7.94 -18.32
C GLU A 192 -4.62 -8.68 -17.37
N ALA A 193 -4.48 -10.00 -17.23
CA ALA A 193 -5.25 -10.79 -16.27
C ALA A 193 -5.01 -10.32 -14.83
N SER A 194 -3.75 -10.04 -14.45
CA SER A 194 -3.42 -9.49 -13.13
C SER A 194 -4.01 -8.09 -12.94
N TRP A 195 -4.09 -7.29 -14.00
CA TRP A 195 -4.71 -5.97 -13.99
C TRP A 195 -6.25 -6.00 -13.92
N LYS A 196 -6.89 -7.00 -14.52
CA LYS A 196 -8.33 -7.23 -14.34
C LYS A 196 -8.61 -7.65 -12.90
N PHE A 197 -7.84 -8.62 -12.39
CA PHE A 197 -7.97 -9.08 -11.02
C PHE A 197 -7.78 -7.97 -9.98
N GLU A 198 -6.71 -7.16 -10.08
CA GLU A 198 -6.42 -6.09 -9.12
C GLU A 198 -7.58 -5.07 -9.06
N LYS A 199 -8.21 -4.77 -10.20
CA LYS A 199 -9.34 -3.84 -10.25
C LYS A 199 -10.54 -4.38 -9.51
N TYR A 200 -10.95 -5.62 -9.77
CA TYR A 200 -12.13 -6.17 -9.11
C TYR A 200 -11.89 -6.37 -7.62
N SER A 201 -10.79 -7.03 -7.25
CA SER A 201 -10.46 -7.36 -5.86
C SER A 201 -10.36 -6.12 -4.96
N ILE A 202 -9.70 -5.05 -5.41
CA ILE A 202 -9.47 -3.88 -4.56
C ILE A 202 -10.75 -3.06 -4.34
N HIS A 203 -11.62 -2.97 -5.36
CA HIS A 203 -12.89 -2.24 -5.24
C HIS A 203 -13.93 -3.05 -4.48
N ILE A 204 -13.95 -4.39 -4.61
CA ILE A 204 -14.77 -5.27 -3.76
C ILE A 204 -14.38 -5.07 -2.30
N THR A 205 -13.07 -5.03 -1.99
CA THR A 205 -12.63 -4.84 -0.60
C THR A 205 -13.00 -3.45 -0.07
N LEU A 206 -12.93 -2.40 -0.90
CA LEU A 206 -13.40 -1.07 -0.54
C LEU A 206 -14.91 -1.06 -0.26
N VAL A 207 -15.73 -1.60 -1.16
CA VAL A 207 -17.19 -1.69 -0.96
C VAL A 207 -17.49 -2.46 0.32
N PHE A 208 -16.83 -3.59 0.54
CA PHE A 208 -17.02 -4.38 1.75
C PHE A 208 -16.61 -3.61 3.02
N SER A 209 -15.56 -2.80 2.98
CA SER A 209 -15.16 -1.94 4.10
C SER A 209 -16.18 -0.83 4.40
N ILE A 210 -16.75 -0.21 3.37
CA ILE A 210 -17.77 0.84 3.50
C ILE A 210 -19.07 0.22 4.06
N LEU A 211 -19.52 -0.89 3.48
CA LEU A 211 -20.71 -1.61 3.92
C LEU A 211 -20.58 -2.09 5.36
N THR A 212 -19.45 -2.69 5.73
CA THR A 212 -19.21 -3.12 7.11
C THR A 212 -19.25 -1.93 8.06
N THR A 213 -18.57 -0.82 7.72
CA THR A 213 -18.61 0.40 8.54
C THR A 213 -20.04 0.93 8.71
N ALA A 214 -20.80 1.03 7.61
CA ALA A 214 -22.17 1.53 7.63
C ALA A 214 -23.12 0.62 8.43
N LEU A 215 -23.06 -0.69 8.21
CA LEU A 215 -23.87 -1.68 8.93
C LEU A 215 -23.64 -1.59 10.44
N VAL A 216 -22.39 -1.42 10.87
CA VAL A 216 -22.03 -1.31 12.28
C VAL A 216 -22.58 -0.03 12.92
N VAL A 217 -22.52 1.09 12.21
CA VAL A 217 -23.10 2.36 12.67
C VAL A 217 -24.62 2.26 12.77
N ILE A 218 -25.28 1.69 11.75
CA ILE A 218 -26.74 1.49 11.76
C ILE A 218 -27.15 0.54 12.89
N SER A 219 -26.43 -0.57 13.05
CA SER A 219 -26.67 -1.59 14.07
C SER A 219 -26.61 -1.01 15.49
N TYR A 220 -25.70 -0.08 15.74
CA TYR A 220 -25.66 0.63 17.02
C TYR A 220 -26.91 1.48 17.27
N GLY A 221 -27.42 2.17 16.24
CA GLY A 221 -28.61 3.04 16.37
C GLY A 221 -29.93 2.28 16.51
N VAL A 222 -30.09 1.13 15.83
CA VAL A 222 -31.35 0.35 15.83
C VAL A 222 -31.29 -0.91 16.69
N GLY A 223 -30.13 -1.21 17.29
CA GLY A 223 -29.84 -2.50 17.89
C GLY A 223 -30.74 -2.87 19.08
N ALA A 224 -31.24 -1.89 19.83
CA ALA A 224 -32.20 -2.11 20.90
C ALA A 224 -33.54 -2.67 20.40
N LYS A 225 -33.92 -2.40 19.15
CA LYS A 225 -35.19 -2.82 18.54
C LYS A 225 -35.04 -4.12 17.73
N TYR A 226 -33.85 -4.44 17.24
CA TYR A 226 -33.61 -5.57 16.35
C TYR A 226 -32.35 -6.36 16.77
N PRO A 227 -32.44 -7.23 17.79
CA PRO A 227 -31.28 -7.98 18.29
C PRO A 227 -30.68 -8.96 17.25
N GLU A 228 -31.51 -9.56 16.38
CA GLU A 228 -31.04 -10.44 15.29
C GLU A 228 -30.15 -9.70 14.29
N PHE A 229 -30.45 -8.41 14.03
CA PHE A 229 -29.65 -7.57 13.14
C PHE A 229 -28.27 -7.25 13.75
N VAL A 230 -28.20 -7.09 15.07
CA VAL A 230 -26.94 -6.89 15.80
C VAL A 230 -26.04 -8.12 15.66
N GLU A 231 -26.58 -9.32 15.83
CA GLU A 231 -25.78 -10.54 15.73
C GLU A 231 -25.27 -10.80 14.31
N THR A 232 -26.11 -10.54 13.31
CA THR A 232 -25.71 -10.58 11.90
C THR A 232 -24.57 -9.59 11.63
N THR A 233 -24.67 -8.37 12.16
CA THR A 233 -23.63 -7.34 11.99
C THR A 233 -22.31 -7.74 12.64
N LYS A 234 -22.33 -8.32 13.85
CA LYS A 234 -21.13 -8.86 14.50
C LYS A 234 -20.48 -9.97 13.67
N THR A 235 -21.29 -10.83 13.03
CA THR A 235 -20.78 -11.87 12.13
C THR A 235 -20.08 -11.26 10.91
N VAL A 236 -20.66 -10.21 10.32
CA VAL A 236 -20.02 -9.47 9.21
C VAL A 236 -18.70 -8.83 9.67
N GLN A 237 -18.67 -8.18 10.83
CA GLN A 237 -17.45 -7.60 11.41
C GLN A 237 -16.34 -8.66 11.61
N LYS A 238 -16.68 -9.80 12.21
CA LYS A 238 -15.73 -10.91 12.43
C LYS A 238 -15.22 -11.47 11.11
N THR A 239 -16.12 -11.65 10.14
CA THR A 239 -15.76 -12.12 8.80
C THR A 239 -14.82 -11.15 8.09
N TYR A 240 -15.08 -9.83 8.19
CA TYR A 240 -14.18 -8.82 7.67
C TYR A 240 -12.81 -8.88 8.33
N GLY A 241 -12.75 -8.92 9.66
CA GLY A 241 -11.49 -9.00 10.40
C GLY A 241 -10.67 -10.25 10.04
N LEU A 242 -11.34 -11.40 9.94
CA LEU A 242 -10.71 -12.67 9.56
C LEU A 242 -10.18 -12.63 8.12
N LEU A 243 -11.04 -12.31 7.15
CA LEU A 243 -10.68 -12.39 5.73
C LEU A 243 -9.74 -11.26 5.33
N VAL A 244 -10.12 -10.01 5.63
CA VAL A 244 -9.42 -8.82 5.14
C VAL A 244 -8.22 -8.49 6.02
N SER A 245 -8.43 -8.34 7.32
CA SER A 245 -7.37 -7.85 8.23
C SER A 245 -6.32 -8.93 8.55
N SER A 246 -6.71 -10.20 8.68
CA SER A 246 -5.77 -11.29 9.01
C SER A 246 -5.24 -12.01 7.76
N ILE A 247 -6.12 -12.62 6.96
CA ILE A 247 -5.70 -13.48 5.83
C ILE A 247 -5.12 -12.64 4.68
N LEU A 248 -5.88 -11.66 4.15
CA LEU A 248 -5.45 -10.92 2.95
C LEU A 248 -4.31 -9.94 3.25
N SER A 249 -4.37 -9.21 4.36
CA SER A 249 -3.35 -8.21 4.73
C SER A 249 -2.08 -8.85 5.30
N GLY A 250 -2.21 -9.75 6.28
CA GLY A 250 -1.08 -10.38 6.95
C GLY A 250 -0.51 -11.55 6.16
N VAL A 251 -1.26 -12.66 6.14
CA VAL A 251 -0.82 -13.96 5.61
C VAL A 251 -0.46 -13.85 4.12
N VAL A 252 -1.44 -13.52 3.27
CA VAL A 252 -1.25 -13.43 1.82
C VAL A 252 -0.41 -12.20 1.45
N GLY A 253 -0.68 -11.07 2.10
CA GLY A 253 -0.10 -9.78 1.78
C GLY A 253 1.43 -9.80 1.85
N VAL A 254 1.99 -10.18 3.01
CA VAL A 254 3.44 -10.22 3.24
C VAL A 254 4.03 -11.59 2.93
N GLY A 255 3.29 -12.67 3.23
CA GLY A 255 3.77 -14.04 3.02
C GLY A 255 4.20 -14.33 1.59
N LEU A 256 3.52 -13.73 0.60
CA LEU A 256 3.82 -13.97 -0.82
C LEU A 256 4.82 -12.98 -1.43
N TYR A 257 5.45 -12.09 -0.64
CA TYR A 257 6.43 -11.13 -1.17
C TYR A 257 7.50 -11.77 -2.07
N PRO A 258 8.14 -12.89 -1.68
CA PRO A 258 9.19 -13.51 -2.49
C PRO A 258 8.73 -14.06 -3.84
N ILE A 259 7.42 -14.22 -4.05
CA ILE A 259 6.86 -14.91 -5.22
C ILE A 259 6.06 -13.92 -6.08
N GLY A 260 5.12 -13.19 -5.48
CA GLY A 260 4.18 -12.31 -6.19
C GLY A 260 4.60 -10.83 -6.25
N GLY A 261 5.68 -10.46 -5.57
CA GLY A 261 6.18 -9.09 -5.48
C GLY A 261 5.76 -8.37 -4.20
N THR A 262 6.26 -7.14 -4.03
CA THR A 262 6.29 -6.44 -2.74
C THR A 262 4.99 -5.78 -2.31
N ARG A 263 4.02 -5.66 -3.21
CA ARG A 263 2.78 -4.92 -2.97
C ARG A 263 1.54 -5.74 -3.23
N ILE A 264 1.55 -7.03 -2.89
CA ILE A 264 0.39 -7.92 -3.10
C ILE A 264 -0.84 -7.39 -2.36
N TRP A 265 -0.71 -7.05 -1.08
CA TRP A 265 -1.79 -6.40 -0.32
C TRP A 265 -2.20 -5.05 -0.93
N CYS A 266 -1.25 -4.12 -1.06
CA CYS A 266 -1.53 -2.75 -1.51
C CYS A 266 -2.11 -2.68 -2.93
N ARG A 267 -1.82 -3.66 -3.78
CA ARG A 267 -2.26 -3.73 -5.17
C ARG A 267 -3.64 -4.38 -5.30
N ASN A 268 -3.90 -5.45 -4.55
CA ASN A 268 -5.09 -6.28 -4.79
C ASN A 268 -6.19 -6.09 -3.75
N PHE A 269 -5.88 -5.77 -2.49
CA PHE A 269 -6.86 -5.89 -1.42
C PHE A 269 -6.94 -4.67 -0.50
N CYS A 270 -6.00 -3.72 -0.57
CA CYS A 270 -6.00 -2.57 0.31
C CYS A 270 -7.16 -1.58 -0.01
N PRO A 271 -8.16 -1.42 0.89
CA PRO A 271 -9.31 -0.54 0.64
C PRO A 271 -8.88 0.94 0.56
N MET A 272 -7.89 1.34 1.35
CA MET A 272 -7.34 2.70 1.30
C MET A 272 -6.65 3.01 -0.03
N ALA A 273 -6.00 2.03 -0.66
CA ALA A 273 -5.38 2.21 -1.96
C ALA A 273 -6.42 2.37 -3.08
N ALA A 274 -7.58 1.72 -2.97
CA ALA A 274 -8.73 1.96 -3.86
C ALA A 274 -9.31 3.36 -3.62
N PHE A 275 -9.59 3.72 -2.36
CA PHE A 275 -10.14 5.02 -2.00
C PHE A 275 -9.31 6.20 -2.52
N LEU A 276 -8.01 6.21 -2.20
CA LEU A 276 -7.10 7.24 -2.73
C LEU A 276 -6.89 7.12 -4.24
N GLY A 277 -7.06 5.94 -4.82
CA GLY A 277 -7.00 5.74 -6.27
C GLY A 277 -8.16 6.41 -7.01
N LEU A 278 -9.34 6.49 -6.39
CA LEU A 278 -10.48 7.26 -6.88
C LEU A 278 -10.23 8.76 -6.74
N ILE A 279 -9.76 9.20 -5.57
CA ILE A 279 -9.45 10.61 -5.30
C ILE A 279 -8.37 11.14 -6.25
N GLN A 280 -7.31 10.35 -6.49
CA GLN A 280 -6.19 10.75 -7.33
C GLN A 280 -6.61 11.06 -8.79
N LYS A 281 -7.74 10.56 -9.29
CA LYS A 281 -8.24 10.92 -10.63
C LYS A 281 -8.54 12.42 -10.75
N PHE A 282 -8.95 13.05 -9.66
CA PHE A 282 -9.18 14.50 -9.56
C PHE A 282 -7.94 15.23 -9.03
N GLY A 283 -6.86 14.49 -8.77
CA GLY A 283 -5.64 15.02 -8.16
C GLY A 283 -4.67 15.64 -9.16
N ARG A 284 -3.72 16.39 -8.63
CA ARG A 284 -2.68 17.09 -9.41
C ARG A 284 -1.50 16.19 -9.78
N PHE A 285 -1.34 15.08 -9.07
CA PHE A 285 -0.19 14.19 -9.20
C PHE A 285 -0.21 13.39 -10.50
N ARG A 286 0.87 13.48 -11.27
CA ARG A 286 1.09 12.74 -12.52
C ARG A 286 2.54 12.33 -12.72
N ILE A 287 2.75 11.34 -13.57
CA ILE A 287 4.09 11.02 -14.09
C ILE A 287 4.22 11.71 -15.43
N THR A 288 5.16 12.64 -15.55
CA THR A 288 5.43 13.33 -16.81
C THR A 288 6.56 12.66 -17.57
N VAL A 289 6.43 12.70 -18.89
CA VAL A 289 7.37 12.09 -19.85
C VAL A 289 8.02 13.20 -20.64
N LYS A 290 9.36 13.25 -20.65
CA LYS A 290 10.10 14.06 -21.60
C LYS A 290 10.01 13.43 -22.99
N GLU A 291 9.54 14.22 -23.94
CA GLU A 291 9.34 13.77 -25.31
C GLU A 291 10.66 13.33 -25.97
N ASN A 292 10.58 12.33 -26.85
CA ASN A 292 11.65 11.89 -27.75
C ASN A 292 12.97 11.46 -27.07
N MET A 293 12.92 11.15 -25.77
CA MET A 293 14.08 10.71 -24.98
C MET A 293 14.03 9.23 -24.59
N CYS A 294 12.91 8.55 -24.83
CA CYS A 294 12.72 7.15 -24.48
C CYS A 294 13.44 6.20 -25.43
N ILE A 295 14.36 5.38 -24.89
CA ILE A 295 15.10 4.34 -25.64
C ILE A 295 14.50 2.94 -25.48
N SER A 296 13.26 2.82 -25.00
CA SER A 296 12.52 1.54 -24.91
C SER A 296 13.16 0.42 -24.06
N CYS A 297 14.12 0.73 -23.18
CA CYS A 297 14.86 -0.26 -22.38
C CYS A 297 14.03 -1.07 -21.36
N GLY A 298 12.83 -0.60 -20.99
CA GLY A 298 11.88 -1.33 -20.12
C GLY A 298 12.19 -1.36 -18.62
N MET A 299 13.26 -0.71 -18.17
CA MET A 299 13.63 -0.68 -16.74
C MET A 299 12.54 -0.08 -15.85
N CYS A 300 11.86 0.99 -16.32
CA CYS A 300 10.76 1.62 -15.59
C CYS A 300 9.57 0.67 -15.35
N THR A 301 9.19 -0.15 -16.34
CA THR A 301 8.15 -1.17 -16.22
C THR A 301 8.60 -2.32 -15.32
N LYS A 302 9.85 -2.80 -15.50
CA LYS A 302 10.41 -3.91 -14.73
C LYS A 302 10.37 -3.64 -13.23
N TYR A 303 10.77 -2.44 -12.81
CA TYR A 303 10.83 -2.02 -11.41
C TYR A 303 9.52 -1.34 -10.93
N CYS A 304 8.43 -1.35 -11.70
CA CYS A 304 7.15 -0.89 -11.19
C CYS A 304 6.52 -1.94 -10.25
N GLU A 305 6.54 -1.66 -8.94
CA GLU A 305 5.95 -2.54 -7.92
C GLU A 305 4.42 -2.70 -8.01
N MET A 306 3.76 -1.80 -8.75
CA MET A 306 2.31 -1.82 -9.00
C MET A 306 1.95 -2.48 -10.33
N GLY A 307 2.93 -3.02 -11.07
CA GLY A 307 2.66 -3.76 -12.31
C GLY A 307 2.23 -2.89 -13.50
N ILE A 308 2.53 -1.59 -13.47
CA ILE A 308 2.18 -0.66 -14.55
C ILE A 308 3.22 -0.77 -15.67
N ASP A 309 2.76 -0.86 -16.92
CA ASP A 309 3.63 -0.76 -18.09
C ASP A 309 4.00 0.70 -18.40
N VAL A 310 4.94 1.24 -17.59
CA VAL A 310 5.43 2.61 -17.70
C VAL A 310 6.15 2.86 -19.04
N ARG A 311 6.83 1.85 -19.59
CA ARG A 311 7.54 1.94 -20.88
C ARG A 311 6.58 2.30 -22.00
N ALA A 312 5.42 1.67 -22.07
CA ALA A 312 4.44 1.93 -23.14
C ALA A 312 3.92 3.38 -23.13
N TYR A 313 3.87 4.03 -21.96
CA TYR A 313 3.57 5.46 -21.86
C TYR A 313 4.73 6.32 -22.34
N ALA A 314 5.95 6.01 -21.87
CA ALA A 314 7.15 6.75 -22.24
C ALA A 314 7.45 6.67 -23.75
N GLN A 315 7.21 5.53 -24.40
CA GLN A 315 7.37 5.35 -25.85
C GLN A 315 6.39 6.19 -26.67
N ARG A 316 5.21 6.47 -26.12
CA ARG A 316 4.18 7.27 -26.78
C ARG A 316 4.27 8.75 -26.46
N ASN A 317 5.34 9.20 -25.78
CA ASN A 317 5.47 10.57 -25.26
C ASN A 317 4.26 10.99 -24.38
N GLN A 318 3.61 10.02 -23.72
CA GLN A 318 2.38 10.25 -22.98
C GLN A 318 2.65 10.31 -21.48
N SER A 319 2.51 11.51 -20.91
CA SER A 319 2.32 11.67 -19.47
C SER A 319 1.07 10.93 -19.01
N PHE A 320 1.04 10.41 -17.79
CA PHE A 320 -0.08 9.59 -17.34
C PHE A 320 -0.36 9.70 -15.85
N VAL A 321 -1.64 9.48 -15.51
CA VAL A 321 -2.09 9.26 -14.13
C VAL A 321 -2.73 7.88 -14.06
N ARG A 322 -2.21 7.00 -13.20
CA ARG A 322 -2.79 5.67 -13.00
C ARG A 322 -3.32 5.58 -11.58
N ALA A 323 -4.59 5.20 -11.45
CA ALA A 323 -5.24 4.92 -10.18
C ALA A 323 -4.56 3.80 -9.38
N SER A 324 -3.66 3.00 -9.98
CA SER A 324 -2.80 2.03 -9.28
C SER A 324 -1.44 2.60 -8.86
N CYS A 325 -0.96 3.70 -9.44
CA CYS A 325 0.33 4.29 -9.10
C CYS A 325 0.37 4.77 -7.64
N VAL A 326 1.39 4.36 -6.88
CA VAL A 326 1.61 4.78 -5.48
C VAL A 326 2.65 5.88 -5.34
N GLY A 327 3.18 6.40 -6.46
CA GLY A 327 4.15 7.50 -6.46
C GLY A 327 5.48 7.19 -5.77
N CYS A 328 5.97 5.94 -5.80
CA CYS A 328 7.28 5.60 -5.24
C CYS A 328 8.45 6.18 -6.04
N GLY A 329 8.25 6.54 -7.30
CA GLY A 329 9.25 7.24 -8.11
C GLY A 329 10.47 6.42 -8.55
N LEU A 330 10.49 5.11 -8.30
CA LEU A 330 11.58 4.27 -8.81
C LEU A 330 11.61 4.19 -10.33
N CYS A 331 10.49 4.36 -11.02
CA CYS A 331 10.48 4.41 -12.49
C CYS A 331 11.32 5.57 -13.04
N ALA A 332 11.31 6.72 -12.35
CA ALA A 332 12.15 7.86 -12.68
C ALA A 332 13.62 7.60 -12.31
N GLU A 333 13.87 6.99 -11.16
CA GLU A 333 15.22 6.68 -10.68
C GLU A 333 15.97 5.70 -11.58
N VAL A 334 15.32 4.62 -12.02
CA VAL A 334 15.97 3.58 -12.83
C VAL A 334 16.06 3.94 -14.32
N CYS A 335 15.55 5.11 -14.72
CA CYS A 335 15.54 5.52 -16.12
C CYS A 335 16.92 6.09 -16.50
N PRO A 336 17.70 5.41 -17.37
CA PRO A 336 19.06 5.85 -17.70
C PRO A 336 19.10 7.18 -18.47
N ARG A 337 17.98 7.58 -19.09
CA ARG A 337 17.83 8.81 -19.86
C ARG A 337 17.11 9.93 -19.10
N GLY A 338 16.67 9.69 -17.85
CA GLY A 338 15.96 10.69 -17.05
C GLY A 338 14.66 11.19 -17.70
N VAL A 339 13.93 10.29 -18.38
CA VAL A 339 12.71 10.60 -19.15
C VAL A 339 11.52 10.92 -18.26
N LEU A 340 11.44 10.28 -17.10
CA LEU A 340 10.25 10.29 -16.25
C LEU A 340 10.44 11.23 -15.06
N ARG A 341 9.41 12.00 -14.73
CA ARG A 341 9.37 12.87 -13.55
C ARG A 341 8.07 12.71 -12.77
N LEU A 342 8.15 12.98 -11.46
CA LEU A 342 7.00 12.98 -10.56
C LEU A 342 6.59 14.42 -10.35
N GLU A 343 5.44 14.81 -10.87
CA GLU A 343 5.02 16.21 -10.87
C GLU A 343 3.60 16.36 -10.31
N ASN A 344 3.36 17.50 -9.69
CA ASN A 344 2.04 17.97 -9.32
C ASN A 344 1.71 19.14 -10.26
N SER A 345 0.86 18.90 -11.25
CA SER A 345 0.46 19.92 -12.22
C SER A 345 -1.05 20.17 -12.13
N SER A 346 -1.44 21.42 -12.33
CA SER A 346 -2.83 21.87 -12.45
C SER A 346 -3.38 21.77 -13.88
N GLU A 347 -2.54 21.41 -14.85
CA GLU A 347 -2.97 21.23 -16.24
C GLU A 347 -4.02 20.11 -16.38
N PRO A 348 -4.84 20.11 -17.43
CA PRO A 348 -5.84 19.07 -17.67
C PRO A 348 -5.25 17.66 -17.60
N HIS A 349 -6.06 16.69 -17.19
CA HIS A 349 -5.58 15.34 -16.93
C HIS A 349 -5.01 14.74 -18.24
N PRO A 350 -3.82 14.10 -18.25
CA PRO A 350 -3.21 13.63 -19.49
C PRO A 350 -4.09 12.69 -20.32
N GLN A 351 -4.91 11.86 -19.64
CA GLN A 351 -5.92 11.05 -20.33
C GLN A 351 -7.07 11.86 -20.96
N GLU A 352 -7.45 13.01 -20.40
CA GLU A 352 -8.41 13.92 -21.03
C GLU A 352 -7.79 14.60 -22.26
N LEU A 353 -6.52 14.99 -22.19
CA LEU A 353 -5.80 15.53 -23.35
C LEU A 353 -5.71 14.51 -24.49
N THR A 354 -5.46 13.23 -24.16
CA THR A 354 -5.40 12.17 -25.16
C THR A 354 -6.79 11.88 -25.76
N MET A 355 -7.84 11.85 -24.94
CA MET A 355 -9.22 11.65 -25.41
C MET A 355 -9.71 12.83 -26.26
N ASN A 356 -9.46 14.06 -25.82
CA ASN A 356 -9.80 15.27 -26.56
C ASN A 356 -9.02 15.36 -27.87
N ALA A 357 -7.74 14.95 -27.89
CA ALA A 357 -6.96 14.85 -29.11
C ALA A 357 -7.56 13.82 -30.09
N LEU A 358 -7.93 12.62 -29.62
CA LEU A 358 -8.60 11.60 -30.44
C LEU A 358 -9.97 12.05 -30.96
N ILE A 359 -10.74 12.75 -30.13
CA ILE A 359 -12.01 13.35 -30.53
C ILE A 359 -11.74 14.43 -31.58
N HIS A 360 -10.81 15.36 -31.35
CA HIS A 360 -10.48 16.40 -32.33
C HIS A 360 -9.94 15.84 -33.66
N GLU A 361 -9.17 14.75 -33.65
CA GLU A 361 -8.76 14.04 -34.87
C GLU A 361 -9.94 13.38 -35.58
N SER A 362 -10.91 12.80 -34.85
CA SER A 362 -12.11 12.24 -35.46
C SER A 362 -13.03 13.30 -36.07
N TRP A 363 -13.10 14.51 -35.48
CA TRP A 363 -13.81 15.65 -36.08
C TRP A 363 -13.13 16.22 -37.34
N LYS A 364 -11.82 16.05 -37.48
CA LYS A 364 -11.07 16.44 -38.69
C LYS A 364 -11.26 15.43 -39.83
N GLN A 365 -11.57 14.17 -39.53
CA GLN A 365 -11.96 13.16 -40.52
C GLN A 365 -13.47 13.25 -40.83
N LYS A 366 -13.95 14.40 -41.32
CA LYS A 366 -15.25 14.42 -42.00
C LYS A 366 -15.12 13.62 -43.30
N PRO A 367 -16.07 12.72 -43.63
CA PRO A 367 -16.01 11.98 -44.88
C PRO A 367 -16.07 12.98 -46.02
N HIS A 368 -15.08 12.94 -46.90
CA HIS A 368 -15.23 13.47 -48.25
C HIS A 368 -16.51 12.84 -48.82
N ARG A 369 -17.59 13.61 -48.88
CA ARG A 369 -18.72 13.30 -49.76
C ARG A 369 -18.09 13.14 -51.14
N LYS A 370 -18.04 11.90 -51.64
CA LYS A 370 -17.81 11.65 -53.06
C LYS A 370 -18.94 12.35 -53.79
N ALA A 371 -18.59 13.46 -54.45
CA ALA A 371 -19.37 13.99 -55.54
C ALA A 371 -19.07 13.12 -56.76
N LEU A 372 -20.15 12.58 -57.33
CA LEU A 372 -20.37 11.95 -58.64
C LEU A 372 -21.13 10.63 -58.48
#